data_AF-A0A833HFQ5-F1
#
_entry.id   AF-A0A833HFQ5-F1
#
_cell.length_a   1.000
_cell.length_b   1.000
_cell.length_c   1.000
_cell.angle_alpha   90.00
_cell.angle_beta   90.00
_cell.angle_gamma   90.00
#
_symmetry.space_group_name_H-M   'P 1'
#
loop_
_entity.id
_entity.type
_entity.pdbx_description
1 polymer ?
#
loop_
_entity_poly.entity_id
_entity_poly.type
_entity_poly.pdbx_seq_one_letter_code
_entity_poly.pdbx_strand_id
1 'polypeptide(L)'
;MSRLNDPDNFRGRVNYAAHVIAYGRRPTRAFDNCFENYDGDEVATVILRRAKNNARLAANLHRYLSLASIEAAAERLADVPTRRLPEVARQTRARRTAEFDAWIEQQRATDAVEVRETIADGVHRTDERREGLVSFIDRVDAEGRNEVAEAIAFEGRRALFPKGGGTDCAPWGA
;
A
#
# COMPACT_ATOMS: atom_id res chain seq x y z
N MET A 1 -22.55 -15.06 4.54
CA MET A 1 -22.94 -14.16 5.66
C MET A 1 -24.31 -14.60 6.18
N SER A 2 -24.55 -14.60 7.50
CA SER A 2 -25.89 -14.92 8.00
C SER A 2 -26.88 -13.83 7.57
N ARG A 3 -28.15 -14.18 7.34
CA ARG A 3 -29.21 -13.20 7.00
C ARG A 3 -29.35 -12.06 8.02
N LEU A 4 -28.82 -12.24 9.24
CA LEU A 4 -28.82 -11.23 10.28
C LEU A 4 -27.76 -10.15 10.03
N ASN A 5 -26.59 -10.50 9.52
CA ASN A 5 -25.50 -9.54 9.25
C ASN A 5 -25.63 -8.87 7.88
N ASP A 6 -26.73 -9.09 7.17
CA ASP A 6 -27.00 -8.35 5.94
C ASP A 6 -27.15 -6.86 6.28
N PRO A 7 -26.33 -5.96 5.69
CA PRO A 7 -26.44 -4.52 5.93
C PRO A 7 -27.85 -3.99 5.65
N ASP A 8 -28.55 -4.56 4.68
CA ASP A 8 -29.92 -4.17 4.32
C ASP A 8 -30.96 -4.69 5.31
N ASN A 9 -30.62 -5.68 6.15
CA ASN A 9 -31.47 -6.16 7.22
C ASN A 9 -31.33 -5.33 8.52
N PHE A 10 -31.37 -4.00 8.39
CA PHE A 10 -31.27 -3.07 9.53
C PHE A 10 -32.30 -3.38 10.63
N ARG A 11 -33.56 -3.64 10.24
CA ARG A 11 -34.63 -3.96 11.20
C ARG A 11 -34.36 -5.26 11.95
N GLY A 12 -33.85 -6.29 11.27
CA GLY A 12 -33.49 -7.56 11.88
C GLY A 12 -32.37 -7.40 12.91
N ARG A 13 -31.33 -6.64 12.57
CA ARG A 13 -30.21 -6.32 13.48
C ARG A 13 -30.68 -5.61 14.75
N VAL A 14 -31.48 -4.55 14.60
CA VAL A 14 -32.07 -3.83 15.75
C VAL A 14 -32.93 -4.76 16.62
N ASN A 15 -33.79 -5.58 16.01
CA ASN A 15 -34.67 -6.48 16.76
C ASN A 15 -33.88 -7.54 17.52
N TYR A 16 -32.86 -8.12 16.90
CA TYR A 16 -31.99 -9.11 17.52
C TYR A 16 -31.21 -8.50 18.69
N ALA A 17 -30.55 -7.36 18.47
CA ALA A 17 -29.78 -6.69 19.51
C ALA A 17 -30.67 -6.28 20.69
N ALA A 18 -31.84 -5.70 20.43
CA ALA A 18 -32.80 -5.35 21.47
C ALA A 18 -33.28 -6.59 22.25
N HIS A 19 -33.47 -7.73 21.58
CA HIS A 19 -33.83 -8.98 22.25
C HIS A 19 -32.70 -9.47 23.18
N VAL A 20 -31.45 -9.50 22.69
CA VAL A 20 -30.29 -9.92 23.49
C VAL A 20 -30.18 -9.08 24.76
N ILE A 21 -30.27 -7.75 24.63
CA ILE A 21 -30.16 -6.81 25.76
C ILE A 21 -31.34 -6.96 26.71
N ALA A 22 -32.58 -6.99 26.19
CA ALA A 22 -33.78 -7.06 27.04
C ALA A 22 -33.81 -8.31 27.93
N TYR A 23 -33.27 -9.43 27.45
CA TYR A 23 -33.21 -10.69 28.19
C TYR A 23 -31.88 -10.91 28.93
N GLY A 24 -30.96 -9.95 28.90
CA GLY A 24 -29.66 -10.07 29.59
C GLY A 24 -28.84 -11.25 29.09
N ARG A 25 -28.98 -11.63 27.80
CA ARG A 25 -28.25 -12.78 27.24
C ARG A 25 -26.78 -12.44 27.04
N ARG A 26 -25.91 -13.45 27.09
CA ARG A 26 -24.47 -13.27 26.83
C ARG A 26 -24.26 -12.67 25.42
N PRO A 27 -23.45 -11.61 25.28
CA PRO A 27 -23.06 -11.10 23.97
C PRO A 27 -22.41 -12.20 23.14
N THR A 28 -22.68 -12.20 21.83
CA THR A 28 -22.11 -13.14 20.87
C THR A 28 -21.56 -12.36 19.69
N ARG A 29 -20.74 -13.01 18.84
CA ARG A 29 -20.29 -12.39 17.58
C ARG A 29 -21.45 -11.85 16.73
N ALA A 30 -22.59 -12.54 16.73
CA ALA A 30 -23.78 -12.10 16.01
C ALA A 30 -24.39 -10.81 16.59
N PHE A 31 -24.26 -10.60 17.90
CA PHE A 31 -24.66 -9.36 18.56
C PHE A 31 -23.72 -8.22 18.17
N ASP A 32 -22.41 -8.42 18.23
CA ASP A 32 -21.42 -7.39 17.87
C ASP A 32 -21.57 -6.97 16.40
N ASN A 33 -21.75 -7.95 15.51
CA ASN A 33 -22.02 -7.74 14.08
C ASN A 33 -23.23 -6.83 13.81
N CYS A 34 -24.19 -6.72 14.74
CA CYS A 34 -25.34 -5.83 14.55
C CYS A 34 -24.91 -4.35 14.44
N PHE A 35 -23.77 -3.99 15.03
CA PHE A 35 -23.26 -2.61 15.10
C PHE A 35 -22.07 -2.35 14.15
N GLU A 36 -21.43 -3.38 13.62
CA GLU A 36 -20.18 -3.28 12.84
C GLU A 36 -20.37 -2.93 11.36
N ASN A 37 -21.60 -2.69 10.89
CA ASN A 37 -21.86 -2.38 9.48
C ASN A 37 -21.78 -0.87 9.18
N TYR A 38 -20.86 -0.13 9.82
CA TYR A 38 -20.71 1.34 9.70
C TYR A 38 -21.92 2.20 10.11
N ASP A 39 -23.00 1.60 10.61
CA ASP A 39 -24.25 2.26 11.01
C ASP A 39 -24.68 1.93 12.45
N GLY A 40 -23.69 1.62 13.30
CA GLY A 40 -23.93 1.24 14.69
C GLY A 40 -24.61 2.34 15.51
N ASP A 41 -24.37 3.61 15.18
CA ASP A 41 -24.99 4.76 15.85
C ASP A 41 -26.51 4.81 15.60
N GLU A 42 -26.94 4.54 14.37
CA GLU A 42 -28.34 4.46 14.00
C GLU A 42 -29.03 3.28 14.69
N VAL A 43 -28.37 2.11 14.72
CA VAL A 43 -28.87 0.92 15.44
C VAL A 43 -29.03 1.24 16.93
N ALA A 44 -27.99 1.78 17.57
CA ALA A 44 -28.00 2.13 18.99
C ALA A 44 -29.07 3.19 19.32
N THR A 45 -29.24 4.20 18.45
CA THR A 45 -30.28 5.23 18.60
C THR A 45 -31.68 4.62 18.60
N VAL A 46 -31.96 3.66 17.70
CA VAL A 46 -33.25 2.97 17.71
C VAL A 46 -33.44 2.18 19.01
N ILE A 47 -32.40 1.50 19.50
CA ILE A 47 -32.45 0.73 20.74
C ILE A 47 -32.74 1.66 21.94
N LEU A 48 -32.05 2.79 22.04
CA LEU A 48 -32.29 3.78 23.09
C LEU A 48 -33.73 4.32 23.06
N ARG A 49 -34.24 4.65 21.87
CA ARG A 49 -35.64 5.10 21.72
C ARG A 49 -36.65 4.03 22.13
N ARG A 50 -36.37 2.75 21.85
CA ARG A 50 -37.21 1.63 22.30
C ARG A 50 -37.13 1.43 23.82
N ALA A 51 -35.96 1.64 24.42
CA ALA A 51 -35.75 1.48 25.85
C ALA A 51 -36.65 2.43 26.67
N LYS A 52 -36.92 3.65 26.17
CA LYS A 52 -37.84 4.61 26.80
C LYS A 52 -39.23 4.03 27.12
N ASN A 53 -39.69 3.07 26.34
CA ASN A 53 -41.01 2.41 26.52
C ASN A 53 -40.88 0.92 26.90
N ASN A 54 -39.68 0.43 27.19
CA ASN A 54 -39.44 -0.97 27.51
C ASN A 54 -38.52 -1.10 28.73
N ALA A 55 -39.13 -1.33 29.89
CA ALA A 55 -38.43 -1.39 31.18
C ALA A 55 -37.33 -2.46 31.22
N ARG A 56 -37.54 -3.63 30.61
CA ARG A 56 -36.53 -4.70 30.57
C ARG A 56 -35.31 -4.30 29.75
N LEU A 57 -35.57 -3.65 28.60
CA LEU A 57 -34.51 -3.15 27.75
C LEU A 57 -33.72 -2.02 28.44
N ALA A 58 -34.43 -1.05 29.03
CA ALA A 58 -33.81 0.06 29.78
C ALA A 58 -32.95 -0.42 30.95
N ALA A 59 -33.46 -1.37 31.75
CA ALA A 59 -32.76 -1.91 32.90
C ALA A 59 -31.42 -2.58 32.54
N ASN A 60 -31.32 -3.17 31.35
CA ASN A 60 -30.11 -3.88 30.92
C ASN A 60 -29.19 -3.05 30.02
N LEU A 61 -29.65 -1.92 29.47
CA LEU A 61 -28.96 -1.18 28.40
C LEU A 61 -27.50 -0.82 28.74
N HIS A 62 -27.28 -0.30 29.95
CA HIS A 62 -25.96 0.13 30.44
C HIS A 62 -24.93 -1.00 30.55
N ARG A 63 -25.36 -2.27 30.56
CA ARG A 63 -24.47 -3.43 30.65
C ARG A 63 -23.83 -3.78 29.31
N TYR A 64 -24.41 -3.31 28.21
CA TYR A 64 -24.01 -3.67 26.86
C TYR A 64 -23.48 -2.47 26.08
N LEU A 65 -24.07 -1.29 26.30
CA LEU A 65 -23.75 -0.08 25.57
C LEU A 65 -23.40 1.03 26.56
N SER A 66 -22.38 1.81 26.22
CA SER A 66 -22.03 3.05 26.92
C SER A 66 -23.20 4.03 26.78
N LEU A 67 -23.83 4.40 27.90
CA LEU A 67 -24.95 5.35 27.92
C LEU A 67 -24.55 6.70 27.30
N ALA A 68 -23.38 7.23 27.66
CA ALA A 68 -22.87 8.49 27.11
C ALA A 68 -22.73 8.43 25.58
N SER A 69 -22.21 7.32 25.04
CA SER A 69 -22.00 7.15 23.61
C SER A 69 -23.32 7.06 22.84
N ILE A 70 -24.31 6.32 23.37
CA ILE A 70 -25.61 6.17 22.70
C ILE A 70 -26.46 7.44 22.83
N GLU A 71 -26.33 8.20 23.92
CA GLU A 71 -27.01 9.48 24.09
C GLU A 71 -26.45 10.52 23.12
N ALA A 72 -25.13 10.62 22.99
CA ALA A 72 -24.48 11.49 22.00
C ALA A 72 -24.86 11.09 20.55
N ALA A 73 -24.97 9.80 20.26
CA ALA A 73 -25.47 9.34 18.95
C ALA A 73 -26.93 9.72 18.72
N ALA A 74 -27.78 9.56 19.74
CA ALA A 74 -29.18 9.89 19.64
C ALA A 74 -29.42 11.41 19.55
N GLU A 75 -28.56 12.22 20.16
CA GLU A 75 -28.55 13.68 20.03
C GLU A 75 -28.21 14.11 18.60
N ARG A 76 -27.14 13.55 18.01
CA ARG A 76 -26.78 13.78 16.59
C ARG A 76 -27.91 13.41 15.61
N LEU A 77 -28.79 12.50 16.01
CA LEU A 77 -29.91 12.01 15.21
C LEU A 77 -31.28 12.49 15.75
N ALA A 78 -31.32 13.49 16.63
CA ALA A 78 -32.55 13.91 17.32
C ALA A 78 -33.67 14.29 16.34
N ASP A 79 -33.35 15.03 15.29
CA ASP A 79 -34.30 15.49 14.27
C ASP A 79 -34.75 14.39 13.30
N VAL A 80 -34.08 13.23 13.30
CA VAL A 80 -34.41 12.12 12.41
C VAL A 80 -35.47 11.23 13.07
N PRO A 81 -36.69 11.13 12.52
CA PRO A 81 -37.70 10.24 13.07
C PRO A 81 -37.29 8.77 12.90
N THR A 82 -37.64 7.91 13.86
CA THR A 82 -37.17 6.51 13.92
C THR A 82 -37.46 5.72 12.64
N ARG A 83 -38.57 6.02 11.95
CA ARG A 83 -38.95 5.39 10.68
C ARG A 83 -37.97 5.67 9.53
N ARG A 84 -37.21 6.77 9.59
CA ARG A 84 -36.22 7.18 8.59
C ARG A 84 -34.80 6.69 8.92
N LEU A 85 -34.54 6.23 10.14
CA LEU A 85 -33.22 5.74 10.55
C LEU A 85 -32.68 4.59 9.68
N PRO A 86 -33.48 3.65 9.13
CA PRO A 86 -32.95 2.64 8.21
C PRO A 86 -32.36 3.25 6.93
N GLU A 87 -32.96 4.34 6.43
CA GLU A 87 -32.48 5.04 5.25
C GLU A 87 -31.25 5.88 5.56
N VAL A 88 -31.24 6.58 6.70
CA VAL A 88 -30.05 7.30 7.17
C VAL A 88 -28.88 6.33 7.38
N ALA A 89 -29.13 5.17 7.98
CA ALA A 89 -28.13 4.12 8.13
C ALA A 89 -27.54 3.72 6.77
N ARG A 90 -28.38 3.50 5.75
CA ARG A 90 -27.91 3.19 4.39
C ARG A 90 -27.00 4.29 3.83
N GLN A 91 -27.38 5.56 4.00
CA GLN A 91 -26.58 6.69 3.54
C GLN A 91 -25.25 6.79 4.30
N THR A 92 -25.27 6.59 5.62
CA THR A 92 -24.06 6.56 6.46
C THR A 92 -23.11 5.46 5.99
N ARG A 93 -23.62 4.25 5.69
CA ARG A 93 -22.82 3.15 5.15
C ARG A 93 -22.17 3.53 3.82
N ALA A 94 -22.97 4.00 2.87
CA ALA A 94 -22.47 4.41 1.56
C ALA A 94 -21.38 5.47 1.66
N ARG A 95 -21.58 6.49 2.51
CA ARG A 95 -20.58 7.54 2.75
C ARG A 95 -19.29 6.98 3.36
N ARG A 96 -19.39 6.22 4.45
CA ARG A 96 -18.22 5.69 5.17
C ARG A 96 -17.43 4.68 4.34
N THR A 97 -18.11 3.86 3.54
CA THR A 97 -17.46 2.97 2.58
C THR A 97 -16.71 3.77 1.53
N ALA A 98 -17.34 4.80 0.93
CA ALA A 98 -16.67 5.64 -0.06
C ALA A 98 -15.46 6.40 0.53
N GLU A 99 -15.56 6.92 1.75
CA GLU A 99 -14.45 7.56 2.47
C GLU A 99 -13.30 6.58 2.71
N PHE A 100 -13.61 5.34 3.10
CA PHE A 100 -12.61 4.30 3.33
C PHE A 100 -11.93 3.86 2.03
N ASP A 101 -12.70 3.66 0.96
CA ASP A 101 -12.17 3.29 -0.36
C ASP A 101 -11.25 4.39 -0.90
N ALA A 102 -11.65 5.66 -0.77
CA ALA A 102 -10.83 6.81 -1.16
C ALA A 102 -9.51 6.88 -0.36
N TRP A 103 -9.55 6.60 0.95
CA TRP A 103 -8.34 6.52 1.76
C TRP A 103 -7.40 5.39 1.31
N ILE A 104 -7.95 4.21 1.00
CA ILE A 104 -7.16 3.09 0.47
C ILE A 104 -6.50 3.44 -0.87
N GLU A 105 -7.22 4.11 -1.76
CA GLU A 105 -6.67 4.57 -3.03
C GLU A 105 -5.55 5.61 -2.85
N GLN A 106 -5.75 6.57 -1.93
CA GLN A 106 -4.71 7.53 -1.58
C GLN A 106 -3.46 6.83 -1.03
N GLN A 107 -3.62 5.85 -0.14
CA GLN A 107 -2.50 5.11 0.41
C GLN A 107 -1.71 4.38 -0.69
N ARG A 108 -2.42 3.70 -1.60
CA ARG A 108 -1.79 3.02 -2.75
C ARG A 108 -1.03 3.99 -3.66
N ALA A 109 -1.55 5.20 -3.85
CA ALA A 109 -0.86 6.22 -4.65
C ALA A 109 0.43 6.70 -3.96
N THR A 110 0.39 6.91 -2.64
CA THR A 110 1.56 7.27 -1.83
C THR A 110 2.62 6.17 -1.89
N ASP A 111 2.23 4.92 -1.64
CA ASP A 111 3.14 3.76 -1.68
C ASP A 111 3.77 3.60 -3.09
N ALA A 112 3.00 3.88 -4.15
CA ALA A 112 3.51 3.83 -5.53
C ALA A 112 4.54 4.93 -5.84
N VAL A 113 4.41 6.12 -5.25
CA VAL A 113 5.41 7.19 -5.36
C VAL A 113 6.69 6.79 -4.62
N GLU A 114 6.57 6.28 -3.39
CA GLU A 114 7.73 5.83 -2.60
C GLU A 114 8.52 4.70 -3.30
N VAL A 115 7.81 3.74 -3.90
CA VAL A 115 8.44 2.68 -4.69
C VAL A 115 9.15 3.24 -5.93
N ARG A 116 8.55 4.22 -6.62
CA ARG A 116 9.18 4.87 -7.79
C ARG A 116 10.45 5.63 -7.40
N GLU A 117 10.43 6.39 -6.32
CA GLU A 117 11.61 7.09 -5.80
C GLU A 117 12.71 6.10 -5.43
N THR A 118 12.37 5.01 -4.74
CA THR A 118 13.33 3.96 -4.39
C THR A 118 13.96 3.30 -5.63
N ILE A 119 13.17 3.06 -6.68
CA ILE A 119 13.67 2.52 -7.95
C ILE A 119 14.59 3.54 -8.64
N ALA A 120 14.22 4.82 -8.67
CA ALA A 120 15.03 5.87 -9.26
C ALA A 120 16.40 6.00 -8.58
N ASP A 121 16.43 6.00 -7.24
CA ASP A 121 17.67 5.99 -6.46
C ASP A 121 18.52 4.74 -6.74
N GLY A 122 17.87 3.59 -6.89
CA GLY A 122 18.53 2.34 -7.29
C GLY A 122 19.18 2.43 -8.67
N VAL A 123 18.49 3.03 -9.64
CA VAL A 123 19.00 3.22 -11.02
C VAL A 123 20.19 4.18 -11.02
N HIS A 124 20.10 5.33 -10.34
CA HIS A 124 21.22 6.27 -10.22
C HIS A 124 22.47 5.60 -9.64
N ARG A 125 22.32 4.82 -8.57
CA ARG A 125 23.44 4.07 -7.98
C ARG A 125 24.04 3.05 -8.95
N THR A 126 23.23 2.41 -9.80
CA THR A 126 23.76 1.48 -10.82
C THR A 126 24.49 2.19 -11.94
N ASP A 127 24.03 3.38 -12.35
CA ASP A 127 24.68 4.19 -13.37
C ASP A 127 26.04 4.70 -12.89
N GLU A 128 26.16 5.19 -11.65
CA GLU A 128 27.45 5.58 -11.06
C GLU A 128 28.46 4.42 -11.03
N ARG A 129 28.01 3.21 -10.66
CA ARG A 129 28.87 2.01 -10.68
C ARG A 129 29.30 1.64 -12.09
N ARG A 130 28.42 1.81 -13.08
CA ARG A 130 28.71 1.55 -14.49
C ARG A 130 29.73 2.54 -15.03
N GLU A 131 29.56 3.84 -14.75
CA GLU A 131 30.51 4.88 -15.15
C GLU A 131 31.88 4.67 -14.49
N GLY A 132 31.91 4.31 -13.21
CA GLY A 132 33.14 3.94 -12.51
C GLY A 132 33.87 2.75 -13.15
N LEU A 133 33.13 1.74 -13.63
CA LEU A 133 33.70 0.59 -14.33
C LEU A 133 34.26 0.97 -15.71
N VAL A 134 33.54 1.81 -16.47
CA VAL A 134 34.01 2.31 -17.78
C VAL A 134 35.30 3.10 -17.59
N SER A 135 35.34 4.02 -16.62
CA SER A 135 36.54 4.79 -16.28
C SER A 135 37.73 3.90 -15.89
N PHE A 136 37.48 2.80 -15.19
CA PHE A 136 38.51 1.83 -14.82
C PHE A 136 39.07 1.11 -16.06
N ILE A 137 38.20 0.65 -16.96
CA ILE A 137 38.62 -0.03 -18.20
C ILE A 137 39.45 0.92 -19.07
N ASP A 138 39.01 2.16 -19.26
CA ASP A 138 39.74 3.16 -20.04
C ASP A 138 41.14 3.43 -19.47
N ARG A 139 41.27 3.42 -18.14
CA ARG A 139 42.56 3.57 -17.45
C ARG A 139 43.48 2.38 -17.70
N VAL A 140 42.99 1.15 -17.55
CA VAL A 140 43.75 -0.07 -17.81
C VAL A 140 44.21 -0.14 -19.27
N ASP A 141 43.33 0.24 -20.20
CA ASP A 141 43.66 0.31 -21.63
C ASP A 141 44.71 1.39 -21.92
N ALA A 142 44.65 2.54 -21.24
CA ALA A 142 45.66 3.60 -21.39
C ALA A 142 47.02 3.17 -20.81
N GLU A 143 47.03 2.52 -19.65
CA GLU A 143 48.23 1.97 -19.02
C GLU A 143 48.85 0.87 -19.90
N GLY A 144 48.05 -0.08 -20.39
CA GLY A 144 48.52 -1.12 -21.32
C GLY A 144 49.05 -0.55 -22.64
N ARG A 145 48.42 0.50 -23.19
CA ARG A 145 48.95 1.21 -24.38
C ARG A 145 50.29 1.89 -24.08
N ASN A 146 50.49 2.44 -22.88
CA ASN A 146 51.75 3.03 -22.48
C ASN A 146 52.85 1.98 -22.30
N GLU A 147 52.54 0.83 -21.68
CA GLU A 147 53.50 -0.29 -21.54
C GLU A 147 53.93 -0.84 -22.90
N VAL A 148 52.98 -1.01 -23.84
CA VAL A 148 53.28 -1.44 -25.21
C VAL A 148 54.11 -0.39 -25.97
N ALA A 149 53.81 0.91 -25.80
CA ALA A 149 54.59 1.98 -26.39
C ALA A 149 56.03 2.02 -25.83
N GLU A 150 56.21 1.80 -24.53
CA GLU A 150 57.53 1.67 -23.90
C GLU A 150 58.29 0.44 -24.40
N ALA A 151 57.62 -0.71 -24.58
CA ALA A 151 58.24 -1.91 -25.13
C ALA A 151 58.70 -1.73 -26.60
N ILE A 152 57.89 -1.06 -27.43
CA ILE A 152 58.27 -0.73 -28.81
C ILE A 152 59.44 0.27 -28.84
N ALA A 153 59.46 1.27 -27.96
CA ALA A 153 60.58 2.20 -27.83
C ALA A 153 61.87 1.52 -27.31
N PHE A 154 61.74 0.41 -26.58
CA PHE A 154 62.84 -0.43 -26.14
C PHE A 154 63.39 -1.32 -27.28
N GLU A 155 62.52 -1.90 -28.12
CA GLU A 155 62.93 -2.69 -29.30
C GLU A 155 63.49 -1.86 -30.46
N GLY A 156 63.03 -0.61 -30.64
CA GLY A 156 63.54 0.32 -31.67
C GLY A 156 65.03 0.69 -31.55
N ARG A 157 65.71 0.28 -30.45
CA ARG A 157 67.15 0.48 -30.24
C ARG A 157 68.02 -0.72 -30.60
N ARG A 158 67.46 -1.86 -31.04
CA ARG A 158 68.24 -3.05 -31.42
C ARG A 158 68.27 -3.21 -32.94
N ALA A 159 69.34 -2.70 -33.56
CA ALA A 159 69.64 -2.91 -34.97
C ALA A 159 69.74 -4.42 -35.28
N LEU A 160 68.75 -4.95 -35.97
CA LEU A 160 68.76 -6.30 -36.53
C LEU A 160 68.80 -6.16 -38.04
N PHE A 161 70.02 -6.19 -38.60
CA PHE A 161 70.44 -6.88 -39.84
C PHE A 161 71.83 -6.36 -40.27
N PRO A 162 72.88 -7.21 -40.37
CA PRO A 162 74.17 -6.81 -40.93
C PRO A 162 74.11 -6.77 -42.46
N LYS A 163 74.70 -5.74 -43.07
CA LYS A 163 74.84 -5.59 -44.53
C LYS A 163 75.86 -6.60 -45.06
N GLY A 164 75.40 -7.71 -45.65
CA GLY A 164 76.12 -8.44 -46.73
C GLY A 164 75.58 -7.89 -48.06
N GLY A 165 76.37 -7.53 -49.06
CA GLY A 165 77.52 -8.20 -49.66
C GLY A 165 77.25 -8.17 -51.16
N GLY A 166 77.90 -7.26 -51.89
CA GLY A 166 77.71 -7.12 -53.34
C GLY A 166 78.54 -8.13 -54.12
N THR A 167 78.10 -8.48 -55.34
CA THR A 167 78.87 -8.41 -56.59
C THR A 167 78.02 -8.87 -57.79
N ASP A 168 77.95 -7.97 -58.76
CA ASP A 168 78.16 -8.12 -60.20
C ASP A 168 77.25 -8.97 -61.12
N CYS A 169 76.91 -8.28 -62.20
CA CYS A 169 76.20 -8.71 -63.40
C CYS A 169 77.09 -9.54 -64.33
N ALA A 170 76.51 -10.49 -65.08
CA ALA A 170 76.81 -10.67 -66.51
C ALA A 170 75.68 -11.42 -67.26
N PRO A 171 75.40 -11.10 -68.54
CA PRO A 171 74.25 -11.63 -69.31
C PRO A 171 74.65 -12.48 -70.53
N TRP A 172 73.96 -13.60 -70.83
CA TRP A 172 73.85 -14.27 -72.15
C TRP A 172 72.54 -15.10 -72.09
N GLY A 173 71.62 -15.17 -73.05
CA GLY A 173 71.69 -14.98 -74.50
C GLY A 173 71.34 -16.32 -75.19
N ALA A 174 70.16 -16.35 -75.84
CA ALA A 174 69.57 -17.38 -76.73
C ALA A 174 68.97 -18.66 -76.10
#